data_AF-A0A3S1F9J0-F1
#
_entry.id   AF-A0A3S1F9J0-F1
#
_cell.length_a   1.000
_cell.length_b   1.000
_cell.length_c   1.000
_cell.angle_alpha   90.00
_cell.angle_beta   90.00
_cell.angle_gamma   90.00
#
_symmetry.space_group_name_H-M   'P 1'
#
loop_
_entity.id
_entity.type
_entity.pdbx_description
1 polymer ?
#
loop_
_entity_poly.entity_id
_entity_poly.type
_entity_poly.pdbx_seq_one_letter_code
_entity_poly.pdbx_strand_id
1 'polypeptide(L)'
;LNVRMPRSLMFCYRFLSEHLKFLGDDYGERHACHATAEKTQTMLRAGSIKGIFDAGLHEFLANFIRDNTKLGEEIAQDYRFN
;
A
#
# COMPACT_ATOMS: atom_id res chain seq x y z
N LEU A 1 -6.34 12.51 18.94
CA LEU A 1 -5.78 11.88 17.72
C LEU A 1 -6.47 10.54 17.49
N ASN A 2 -7.05 10.27 16.31
CA ASN A 2 -7.90 9.09 16.09
C ASN A 2 -7.07 7.84 15.74
N VAL A 3 -6.82 6.98 16.73
CA VAL A 3 -6.08 5.71 16.60
C VAL A 3 -6.74 4.71 15.63
N ARG A 4 -7.94 5.00 15.09
CA ARG A 4 -8.61 4.18 14.08
C ARG A 4 -8.04 4.37 12.66
N MET A 5 -7.53 5.56 12.33
CA MET A 5 -7.05 5.91 10.99
C MET A 5 -5.90 5.01 10.48
N PRO A 6 -4.87 4.66 11.29
CA PRO A 6 -3.82 3.77 10.81
C PRO A 6 -4.29 2.32 10.65
N ARG A 7 -5.28 1.90 11.45
CA ARG A 7 -5.83 0.54 11.37
C ARG A 7 -6.66 0.31 10.12
N SER A 8 -7.46 1.29 9.69
CA SER A 8 -8.22 1.18 8.44
C SER A 8 -7.30 1.12 7.22
N LEU A 9 -6.26 1.97 7.16
CA LEU A 9 -5.28 1.96 6.06
C LEU A 9 -4.53 0.62 5.97
N MET A 10 -4.06 0.11 7.11
CA MET A 10 -3.41 -1.19 7.19
C MET A 10 -4.34 -2.32 6.72
N PHE A 11 -5.61 -2.28 7.12
CA PHE A 11 -6.60 -3.27 6.70
C PHE A 11 -6.83 -3.23 5.18
N CYS A 12 -7.04 -2.04 4.61
CA CYS A 12 -7.19 -1.86 3.16
C CYS A 12 -5.99 -2.39 2.38
N TYR A 13 -4.76 -2.05 2.82
CA TYR A 13 -3.55 -2.51 2.15
C TYR A 13 -3.28 -4.01 2.30
N ARG A 14 -3.72 -4.63 3.39
CA ARG A 14 -3.66 -6.08 3.53
C ARG A 14 -4.52 -6.76 2.47
N PHE A 15 -5.77 -6.33 2.35
CA PHE A 15 -6.71 -6.89 1.38
C PHE A 15 -6.24 -6.66 -0.08
N LEU A 16 -5.74 -5.46 -0.37
CA LEU A 16 -5.18 -5.14 -1.68
C LEU A 16 -3.95 -6.02 -2.00
N SER A 17 -3.05 -6.23 -1.05
CA SER A 17 -1.88 -7.10 -1.25
C SER A 17 -2.27 -8.56 -1.45
N GLU A 18 -3.30 -9.04 -0.75
CA GLU A 18 -3.85 -10.39 -0.96
C GLU A 18 -4.39 -10.55 -2.39
N HIS A 19 -5.14 -9.56 -2.89
CA HIS A 19 -5.65 -9.59 -4.26
C HIS A 19 -4.56 -9.50 -5.33
N LEU A 20 -3.56 -8.63 -5.14
CA LEU A 20 -2.42 -8.60 -6.05
C LEU A 20 -1.66 -9.92 -6.04
N LYS A 21 -1.51 -10.56 -4.89
CA LYS A 21 -0.92 -11.89 -4.83
C LYS A 21 -1.72 -12.90 -5.66
N PHE A 22 -3.05 -12.93 -5.53
CA PHE A 22 -3.88 -13.81 -6.34
C PHE A 22 -3.71 -13.56 -7.84
N LEU A 23 -3.66 -12.30 -8.27
CA LEU A 23 -3.40 -11.97 -9.67
C LEU A 23 -1.99 -12.40 -10.12
N GLY A 24 -0.98 -12.25 -9.27
CA GLY A 24 0.38 -12.71 -9.59
C GLY A 24 0.48 -14.23 -9.70
N ASP A 25 -0.23 -14.95 -8.83
CA ASP A 25 -0.30 -16.41 -8.84
C ASP A 25 -1.08 -16.92 -10.08
N ASP A 26 -2.15 -16.23 -10.50
CA ASP A 26 -2.99 -16.60 -11.65
C ASP A 26 -2.31 -16.31 -13.01
N TYR A 27 -1.67 -15.14 -13.13
CA TYR A 27 -0.99 -14.73 -14.36
C TYR A 27 0.46 -15.26 -14.43
N GLY A 28 1.00 -15.81 -13.34
CA GLY A 28 2.35 -16.38 -13.27
C GLY A 28 3.47 -15.34 -13.35
N GLU A 29 3.15 -14.06 -13.20
CA GLU A 29 4.10 -12.95 -13.30
C GLU A 29 3.95 -12.00 -12.10
N ARG A 30 5.07 -11.47 -11.63
CA ARG A 30 5.11 -10.46 -10.57
C ARG A 30 5.50 -9.12 -11.18
N HIS A 31 4.61 -8.16 -11.10
CA HIS A 31 4.81 -6.81 -11.64
C HIS A 31 5.24 -5.77 -10.59
N ALA A 32 5.38 -4.51 -11.02
CA ALA A 32 5.79 -3.39 -10.17
C ALA A 32 4.76 -3.10 -9.06
N CYS A 33 3.46 -3.25 -9.36
CA CYS A 33 2.39 -3.03 -8.38
C CYS A 33 2.54 -3.89 -7.11
N HIS A 34 3.04 -5.13 -7.20
CA HIS A 34 3.26 -5.99 -6.03
C HIS A 34 4.35 -5.44 -5.11
N ALA A 35 5.45 -4.94 -5.70
CA ALA A 35 6.55 -4.37 -4.93
C ALA A 35 6.12 -3.07 -4.24
N THR A 36 5.37 -2.21 -4.93
CA THR A 36 4.82 -0.98 -4.34
C THR A 36 3.84 -1.30 -3.21
N ALA A 37 2.94 -2.27 -3.39
CA ALA A 37 2.01 -2.70 -2.35
C ALA A 37 2.72 -3.25 -1.10
N GLU A 38 3.74 -4.11 -1.27
CA GLU A 38 4.53 -4.65 -0.16
C GLU A 38 5.31 -3.57 0.60
N LYS A 39 5.90 -2.62 -0.12
CA LYS A 39 6.59 -1.47 0.47
C LYS A 39 5.63 -0.66 1.35
N THR A 40 4.46 -0.29 0.80
CA THR A 40 3.47 0.51 1.52
C THR A 40 2.88 -0.26 2.70
N GLN A 41 2.61 -1.56 2.55
CA GLN A 41 2.14 -2.40 3.65
C GLN A 41 3.18 -2.49 4.78
N THR A 42 4.48 -2.58 4.44
CA THR A 42 5.58 -2.57 5.42
C THR A 42 5.64 -1.28 6.21
N MET A 43 5.48 -0.16 5.50
CA MET A 43 5.43 1.18 6.07
C MET A 43 4.19 1.38 6.98
N LEU A 44 3.05 0.75 6.65
CA LEU A 44 1.82 0.77 7.44
C LEU A 44 1.79 -0.23 8.61
N ARG A 45 2.85 -0.98 8.91
CA ARG A 45 2.86 -1.86 10.10
C ARG A 45 2.87 -1.03 11.39
N ALA A 46 2.23 -1.54 12.44
CA ALA A 46 2.02 -0.79 13.69
C ALA A 46 3.32 -0.24 14.33
N GLY A 47 4.42 -0.98 14.24
CA GLY A 47 5.73 -0.53 14.72
C GLY A 47 6.26 0.70 13.95
N SER A 48 6.07 0.72 12.63
CA SER A 48 6.46 1.84 11.75
C SER A 48 5.55 3.06 11.95
N ILE A 49 4.23 2.86 12.08
CA ILE A 49 3.24 3.93 12.28
C ILE A 49 3.54 4.78 13.52
N LYS A 50 3.96 4.15 14.62
CA LYS A 50 4.31 4.91 15.84
C LYS A 50 5.48 5.86 15.57
N GLY A 51 6.56 5.35 14.96
CA GLY A 51 7.72 6.17 14.58
C GLY A 51 7.38 7.25 13.54
N ILE A 52 6.42 6.99 12.65
CA ILE A 52 5.87 7.96 11.71
C ILE A 52 5.20 9.14 12.42
N PHE A 53 4.39 8.88 13.45
CA PHE A 53 3.76 9.95 14.22
C PHE A 53 4.82 10.80 14.96
N ASP A 54 5.88 10.15 15.44
CA ASP A 54 6.99 10.83 16.10
C ASP A 54 7.84 11.66 15.11
N ALA A 55 7.95 11.23 13.85
CA ALA A 55 8.74 11.90 12.80
C ALA A 55 7.97 12.95 11.98
N GLY A 56 6.63 12.88 11.91
CA GLY A 56 5.79 13.85 11.20
C GLY A 56 4.64 13.20 10.43
N LEU A 57 3.40 13.44 10.90
CA LEU A 57 2.19 12.87 10.30
C LEU A 57 1.92 13.41 8.88
N HIS A 58 2.12 14.70 8.63
CA HIS A 58 1.83 15.30 7.34
C HIS A 58 2.70 14.67 6.24
N GLU A 59 3.98 14.47 6.54
CA GLU A 59 4.98 13.97 5.58
C GLU A 59 4.72 12.51 5.26
N PHE A 60 4.31 11.74 6.27
CA PHE A 60 3.80 10.40 6.04
C PHE A 60 2.56 10.38 5.15
N LEU A 61 1.56 11.22 5.41
CA LEU A 61 0.33 11.24 4.62
C LEU A 61 0.61 11.65 3.17
N ALA A 62 1.48 12.64 2.96
CA ALA A 62 1.89 13.06 1.62
C ALA A 62 2.62 11.94 0.86
N ASN A 63 3.54 11.23 1.53
CA ASN A 63 4.22 10.09 0.93
C ASN A 63 3.27 8.92 0.68
N PHE A 64 2.36 8.64 1.60
CA PHE A 64 1.35 7.59 1.46
C PHE A 64 0.41 7.86 0.28
N ILE A 65 -0.09 9.08 0.12
CA ILE A 65 -0.94 9.47 -1.02
C ILE A 65 -0.18 9.25 -2.33
N ARG A 66 1.10 9.66 -2.40
CA ARG A 66 1.94 9.47 -3.59
C ARG A 66 2.13 7.99 -3.94
N ASP A 67 2.53 7.18 -2.96
CA ASP A 67 2.73 5.73 -3.17
C ASP A 67 1.40 5.03 -3.53
N ASN A 68 0.27 5.50 -3.00
CA ASN A 68 -1.06 4.97 -3.33
C ASN A 68 -1.53 5.33 -4.74
N THR A 69 -1.29 6.57 -5.21
CA THR A 69 -1.58 6.96 -6.59
C THR A 69 -0.74 6.14 -7.57
N LYS A 70 0.57 6.04 -7.30
CA LYS A 70 1.49 5.24 -8.10
C LYS A 70 1.04 3.78 -8.20
N LEU A 71 0.60 3.19 -7.09
CA LEU A 71 0.10 1.82 -7.08
C LEU A 71 -1.12 1.64 -7.99
N GLY A 72 -2.05 2.59 -8.00
CA GLY A 72 -3.21 2.56 -8.89
C GLY A 72 -2.82 2.59 -10.38
N GLU A 73 -1.83 3.42 -10.73
CA GLU A 73 -1.29 3.49 -12.09
C GLU A 73 -0.60 2.19 -12.51
N GLU A 74 0.23 1.60 -11.63
CA GLU A 74 0.89 0.33 -11.87
C GLU A 74 -0.13 -0.81 -12.07
N ILE A 75 -1.19 -0.88 -11.24
CA ILE A 75 -2.24 -1.90 -11.39
C ILE A 75 -2.95 -1.76 -12.74
N ALA A 76 -3.31 -0.54 -13.14
CA ALA A 76 -3.97 -0.30 -14.42
C ALA A 76 -3.08 -0.69 -15.62
N GLN A 77 -1.78 -0.40 -15.53
CA GLN A 77 -0.80 -0.76 -16.55
C GLN A 77 -0.54 -2.28 -16.61
N ASP A 78 -0.31 -2.90 -15.46
CA ASP A 78 0.14 -4.29 -15.32
C ASP A 78 -0.99 -5.26 -15.72
N TYR A 79 -2.22 -4.99 -15.29
CA TYR A 79 -3.37 -5.87 -15.51
C TYR A 79 -4.37 -5.38 -16.57
N ARG A 80 -4.12 -4.22 -17.19
CA ARG A 80 -4.91 -3.66 -18.30
C ARG A 80 -6.42 -3.64 -18.03
N PHE A 81 -6.83 -3.23 -16.83
CA PHE A 81 -8.23 -2.95 -16.53
C PHE A 81 -8.66 -1.67 -17.28
N ASN A 82 -9.10 -1.82 -18.54
CA ASN A 82 -9.76 -0.76 -19.32
C ASN A 82 -11.27 -1.00 -19.36
#